data_AF-A0A1H1Z2V8-F1
#
_entry.id   AF-A0A1H1Z2V8-F1
#
_cell.length_a   1.000
_cell.length_b   1.000
_cell.length_c   1.000
_cell.angle_alpha   90.00
_cell.angle_beta   90.00
_cell.angle_gamma   90.00
#
_symmetry.space_group_name_H-M   'P 1'
#
loop_
_entity.id
_entity.type
_entity.pdbx_description
1 polymer ?
#
loop_
_entity_poly.entity_id
_entity_poly.type
_entity_poly.pdbx_seq_one_letter_code
_entity_poly.pdbx_strand_id
1 'polypeptide(L)'
;MAGQIDEWPWNRAWPWLLLTAPVVLFTGWLWIPIGSCAGYTDDYRGDTSCYVGPAAGYAATWVMTGLALVLVLCFGAGLLRALVRRGRRGLP
;
A
#
# COMPACT_ATOMS: atom_id res chain seq x y z
N MET A 1 -34.97 -1.52 -13.85
CA MET A 1 -33.81 -0.63 -14.09
C MET A 1 -32.58 -1.13 -13.31
N ALA A 2 -32.20 -2.41 -13.47
CA ALA A 2 -31.17 -3.06 -12.63
C ALA A 2 -29.80 -3.23 -13.33
N GLY A 3 -29.65 -2.79 -14.58
CA GLY A 3 -28.44 -3.04 -15.38
C GLY A 3 -27.26 -2.11 -15.05
N GLN A 4 -27.52 -0.90 -14.57
CA GLN A 4 -26.49 0.16 -14.52
C GLN A 4 -25.54 0.05 -13.32
N ILE A 5 -25.92 -0.69 -12.26
CA ILE A 5 -25.09 -0.84 -11.05
C ILE A 5 -24.01 -1.91 -11.29
N ASP A 6 -24.32 -2.97 -12.03
CA ASP A 6 -23.38 -4.07 -12.33
C ASP A 6 -22.26 -3.65 -13.31
N GLU A 7 -22.48 -2.60 -14.09
CA GLU A 7 -21.51 -2.06 -15.06
C GLU A 7 -20.49 -1.10 -14.45
N TRP A 8 -20.66 -0.69 -13.17
CA TRP A 8 -19.72 0.22 -12.53
C TRP A 8 -18.33 -0.42 -12.50
N PRO A 9 -17.28 0.22 -13.09
CA PRO A 9 -15.98 -0.41 -13.29
C PRO A 9 -15.39 -0.97 -11.98
N TRP A 10 -15.63 -0.31 -10.86
CA TRP A 10 -15.20 -0.72 -9.52
C TRP A 10 -15.82 -2.02 -9.00
N ASN A 11 -16.81 -2.60 -9.67
CA ASN A 11 -17.34 -3.92 -9.34
C ASN A 11 -16.48 -5.08 -9.88
N ARG A 12 -15.55 -4.80 -10.81
CA ARG A 12 -14.62 -5.80 -11.35
C ARG A 12 -13.34 -5.83 -10.50
N ALA A 13 -12.65 -6.96 -10.45
CA ALA A 13 -11.41 -7.08 -9.67
C ALA A 13 -10.21 -6.34 -10.28
N TRP A 14 -10.18 -6.18 -11.61
CA TRP A 14 -9.03 -5.62 -12.33
C TRP A 14 -8.71 -4.15 -12.00
N PRO A 15 -9.66 -3.21 -11.80
CA PRO A 15 -9.32 -1.83 -11.45
C PRO A 15 -8.74 -1.72 -10.05
N TRP A 16 -9.21 -2.55 -9.12
CA TRP A 16 -8.63 -2.61 -7.78
C TRP A 16 -7.21 -3.17 -7.82
N LEU A 17 -6.93 -4.19 -8.64
CA LEU A 17 -5.57 -4.69 -8.86
C LEU A 17 -4.64 -3.61 -9.43
N LEU A 18 -5.11 -2.83 -10.41
CA LEU A 18 -4.36 -1.71 -10.97
C LEU A 18 -4.06 -0.60 -9.97
N LEU A 19 -4.91 -0.40 -8.96
CA LEU A 19 -4.65 0.56 -7.89
C LEU A 19 -3.77 -0.01 -6.77
N THR A 20 -4.06 -1.23 -6.32
CA THR A 20 -3.35 -1.84 -5.18
C THR A 20 -1.93 -2.26 -5.54
N ALA A 21 -1.70 -2.83 -6.72
CA ALA A 21 -0.38 -3.31 -7.13
C ALA A 21 0.71 -2.21 -7.09
N PRO A 22 0.55 -1.04 -7.75
CA PRO A 22 1.59 0.00 -7.71
C PRO A 22 1.74 0.59 -6.32
N VAL A 23 0.66 0.71 -5.53
CA VAL A 23 0.74 1.22 -4.16
C VAL A 23 1.54 0.28 -3.26
N VAL A 24 1.32 -1.04 -3.36
CA VAL A 24 2.07 -2.06 -2.61
C VAL A 24 3.54 -2.08 -3.02
N LEU A 25 3.82 -2.02 -4.33
CA LEU A 25 5.20 -1.94 -4.82
C LEU A 25 5.91 -0.67 -4.32
N PHE A 26 5.23 0.46 -4.37
CA PHE A 26 5.76 1.74 -3.89
C PHE A 26 6.01 1.72 -2.38
N THR A 27 5.10 1.14 -1.59
CA THR A 27 5.32 0.98 -0.14
C THR A 27 6.49 0.06 0.15
N GLY A 28 6.66 -1.04 -0.59
CA GLY A 28 7.84 -1.89 -0.48
C GLY A 28 9.15 -1.13 -0.74
N TRP A 29 9.16 -0.28 -1.76
CA TRP A 29 10.31 0.57 -2.08
C TRP A 29 10.63 1.59 -0.96
N LEU A 30 9.61 2.17 -0.33
CA LEU A 30 9.80 3.11 0.79
C LEU A 30 10.51 2.49 2.00
N TRP A 31 10.40 1.18 2.20
CA TRP A 31 11.07 0.45 3.27
C TRP A 31 12.52 0.08 2.95
N ILE A 32 12.99 0.28 1.70
CA ILE A 32 14.39 0.08 1.36
C ILE A 32 15.23 1.05 2.20
N PRO A 33 16.19 0.55 3.00
CA PRO A 33 17.00 1.39 3.85
C PRO A 33 17.90 2.27 2.98
N ILE A 34 17.78 3.58 3.16
CA ILE A 34 18.68 4.57 2.57
C ILE A 34 19.41 5.21 3.74
N GLY A 35 20.74 5.12 3.72
CA GLY A 35 21.59 5.74 4.72
C GLY A 35 22.05 7.12 4.24
N SER A 36 22.05 8.11 5.14
CA SER A 36 22.80 9.35 4.93
C SER A 36 23.70 9.60 6.14
N CYS A 37 24.96 9.91 5.86
CA CYS A 37 25.90 10.37 6.89
C CYS A 37 25.71 11.87 7.03
N ALA A 38 25.00 12.30 8.06
CA ALA A 38 24.94 13.71 8.42
C ALA A 38 26.17 14.04 9.28
N GLY A 39 27.09 14.82 8.74
CA GLY A 39 28.16 15.42 9.53
C GLY A 39 27.58 16.58 10.35
N TYR A 40 27.39 16.40 11.65
CA TYR A 40 27.04 17.50 12.54
C TYR A 40 28.32 18.22 12.96
N THR A 41 28.49 19.47 12.50
CA THR A 41 29.54 20.37 12.98
C THR A 41 29.00 21.18 14.17
N ASP A 42 28.82 20.52 15.32
CA ASP A 42 28.55 21.23 16.58
C ASP A 42 29.70 20.96 17.57
N ASP A 43 30.69 21.85 17.45
CA ASP A 43 31.79 22.29 18.31
C ASP A 43 32.44 21.46 19.44
N TYR A 44 32.01 20.27 19.91
CA TYR A 44 32.75 19.62 21.03
C TYR A 44 32.92 18.10 21.05
N ARG A 45 32.42 17.33 20.08
CA ARG A 45 32.83 15.94 19.85
C ARG A 45 32.30 15.51 18.48
N GLY A 46 33.19 15.40 17.49
CA GLY A 46 32.86 15.02 16.13
C GLY A 46 32.50 13.53 16.03
N ASP A 47 31.35 13.14 16.57
CA ASP A 47 30.79 11.81 16.36
C ASP A 47 29.99 11.82 15.07
N THR A 48 30.54 11.21 14.01
CA THR A 48 29.81 10.94 12.78
C THR A 48 28.72 9.91 13.05
N SER A 49 27.51 10.37 13.34
CA SER A 49 26.34 9.49 13.46
C SER A 49 25.80 9.17 12.08
N CYS A 50 25.99 7.92 11.64
CA CYS A 50 25.32 7.38 10.46
C CYS A 50 23.86 7.04 10.81
N TYR A 51 22.90 7.70 10.16
CA TYR A 51 21.49 7.33 10.30
C TYR A 51 21.06 6.50 9.09
N VAL A 52 20.57 5.29 9.37
CA VAL A 52 19.97 4.41 8.36
C VAL A 52 18.47 4.36 8.63
N GLY A 53 17.68 4.73 7.63
CA GLY A 53 16.24 4.77 7.75
C GLY A 53 15.53 4.51 6.42
N PRO A 54 14.20 4.37 6.46
CA PRO A 54 13.42 4.22 5.24
C PRO A 54 13.49 5.49 4.38
N ALA A 55 13.30 5.34 3.07
CA ALA A 55 13.55 6.36 2.06
C ALA A 55 12.85 7.72 2.32
N ALA A 56 11.63 7.69 2.88
CA ALA A 56 10.84 8.88 3.20
C ALA A 56 10.84 9.23 4.70
N GLY A 57 11.69 8.58 5.49
CA GLY A 57 11.67 8.66 6.95
C GLY A 57 10.54 7.83 7.58
N TYR A 58 10.73 7.46 8.86
CA TYR A 58 9.84 6.51 9.54
C TYR A 58 8.37 6.97 9.57
N ALA A 59 8.11 8.25 9.87
CA ALA A 59 6.76 8.77 9.98
C ALA A 59 5.97 8.62 8.66
N ALA A 60 6.55 9.05 7.54
CA ALA A 60 5.88 8.98 6.24
C ALA A 60 5.71 7.53 5.77
N THR A 61 6.73 6.68 5.95
CA THR A 61 6.67 5.27 5.56
C THR A 61 5.57 4.50 6.31
N TRP A 62 5.38 4.78 7.61
CA TRP A 62 4.29 4.17 8.39
C TRP A 62 2.89 4.60 7.91
N VAL A 63 2.70 5.90 7.62
CA VAL A 63 1.42 6.40 7.10
C VAL A 63 1.08 5.75 5.76
N MET A 64 2.04 5.69 4.84
CA MET A 64 1.84 5.06 3.54
C MET A 64 1.57 3.56 3.65
N THR A 65 2.25 2.88 4.58
CA THR A 65 2.01 1.45 4.86
C THR A 65 0.59 1.22 5.39
N GLY A 66 0.11 2.08 6.30
CA GLY A 66 -1.26 2.01 6.79
C GLY A 66 -2.30 2.18 5.68
N LEU A 67 -2.10 3.15 4.79
CA LEU A 67 -2.99 3.38 3.65
C LEU A 67 -3.01 2.18 2.69
N ALA A 68 -1.83 1.62 2.38
CA ALA A 68 -1.72 0.44 1.54
C ALA A 68 -2.46 -0.76 2.14
N LEU A 69 -2.36 -0.94 3.46
CA LEU A 69 -3.04 -2.02 4.17
C LEU A 69 -4.56 -1.87 4.11
N VAL A 70 -5.09 -0.65 4.27
CA VAL A 70 -6.53 -0.36 4.10
C VAL A 70 -6.99 -0.72 2.69
N LEU A 71 -6.24 -0.33 1.66
CA LEU A 71 -6.59 -0.63 0.27
C LEU A 71 -6.61 -2.13 -0.01
N VAL A 72 -5.63 -2.88 0.51
CA VAL A 72 -5.57 -4.35 0.38
C VAL A 72 -6.76 -5.02 1.09
N LEU A 73 -7.13 -4.55 2.29
CA LEU A 73 -8.29 -5.07 3.01
C LEU A 73 -9.60 -4.79 2.27
N CYS A 74 -9.78 -3.57 1.74
CA CYS A 74 -10.94 -3.22 0.92
C CYS A 74 -11.03 -4.11 -0.33
N PHE A 75 -9.91 -4.35 -1.00
CA PHE A 75 -9.86 -5.25 -2.16
C PHE A 75 -10.19 -6.69 -1.78
N GLY A 76 -9.60 -7.22 -0.70
CA GLY A 76 -9.88 -8.56 -0.19
C GLY A 76 -11.34 -8.75 0.20
N ALA A 77 -11.93 -7.76 0.87
CA ALA A 77 -13.36 -7.77 1.22
C ALA A 77 -14.25 -7.74 -0.02
N GLY A 78 -13.91 -6.94 -1.04
CA GLY A 78 -14.60 -6.91 -2.32
C GLY A 78 -14.53 -8.25 -3.06
N LEU A 79 -13.34 -8.86 -3.10
CA LEU A 79 -13.11 -10.16 -3.72
C LEU A 79 -13.88 -11.27 -3.00
N LEU A 80 -13.86 -11.31 -1.67
CA LEU A 80 -14.63 -12.25 -0.86
C LEU A 80 -16.13 -12.11 -1.14
N ARG A 81 -16.65 -10.88 -1.17
CA ARG A 81 -18.07 -10.64 -1.52
C ARG A 81 -18.40 -11.13 -2.93
N ALA A 82 -17.51 -10.93 -3.91
CA ALA A 82 -17.69 -11.40 -5.27
C ALA A 82 -17.66 -12.94 -5.35
N LEU A 83 -16.74 -13.60 -4.64
CA LEU A 83 -16.63 -15.05 -4.58
C LEU A 83 -17.84 -15.68 -3.88
N VAL A 84 -18.32 -15.10 -2.79
CA VAL A 84 -19.55 -15.54 -2.09
C VAL A 84 -20.77 -15.41 -3.02
N ARG A 85 -20.89 -14.32 -3.78
CA ARG A 85 -21.95 -14.17 -4.79
C ARG A 85 -21.86 -15.21 -5.90
N ARG A 86 -20.64 -15.54 -6.34
CA ARG A 86 -20.41 -16.58 -7.36
C ARG A 86 -20.75 -17.98 -6.83
N GLY A 87 -20.37 -18.29 -5.59
CA GLY A 87 -20.73 -19.56 -4.93
C GLY A 87 -22.25 -19.71 -4.69
N ARG A 88 -22.97 -18.61 -4.43
CA ARG A 88 -24.44 -18.61 -4.30
C ARG A 88 -25.19 -18.71 -5.62
N ARG A 89 -24.57 -18.40 -6.77
CA ARG A 89 -25.22 -18.41 -8.10
C ARG A 89 -25.17 -19.77 -8.81
N GLY A 90 -24.74 -20.82 -8.13
CA GLY A 90 -24.70 -22.16 -8.70
C GLY A 90 -23.43 -22.37 -9.51
N LEU A 91 -22.66 -23.35 -9.05
CA LEU A 91 -22.02 -24.28 -9.97
C LEU A 91 -23.08 -24.83 -10.94
N PRO A 92 -22.75 -25.13 -12.20
CA PRO A 92 -23.47 -26.21 -12.88
C PRO A 92 -23.46 -27.48 -12.02
#